data_AF-F4W5E3-F1
#
_entry.id   AF-F4W5E3-F1
#
_cell.length_a   1.000
_cell.length_b   1.000
_cell.length_c   1.000
_cell.angle_alpha   90.00
_cell.angle_beta   90.00
_cell.angle_gamma   90.00
#
_symmetry.space_group_name_H-M   'P 1'
#
loop_
_entity.id
_entity.type
_entity.pdbx_description
1 polymer ?
#
loop_
_entity_poly.entity_id
_entity_poly.type
_entity_poly.pdbx_seq_one_letter_code
_entity_poly.pdbx_strand_id
1 'polypeptide(L)'
;MSAHSVHKWQSLGTREGVKETRSNMQQYNKNGKSAEIREALQHAIKVNKEGSCQWPRARVIPVRDVYPSPSTTYIPHCAILHRCSDDTGCCRSETLTCVPKHSHRIELSFYVSRSFFFFFINLYRTGKLP
;
A
#
# COMPACT_ATOMS: atom_id res chain seq x y z
N MET A 1 17.22 24.40 50.58
CA MET A 1 16.91 24.31 49.12
C MET A 1 17.16 22.88 48.66
N SER A 2 16.31 22.33 47.78
CA SER A 2 16.49 20.96 47.26
C SER A 2 17.63 20.88 46.24
N ALA A 3 18.25 19.70 46.08
CA ALA A 3 19.28 19.48 45.07
C ALA A 3 18.82 19.88 43.66
N HIS A 4 17.54 19.63 43.33
CA HIS A 4 16.93 20.07 42.08
C HIS A 4 16.88 21.59 41.91
N SER A 5 16.56 22.34 42.97
CA SER A 5 16.54 23.80 42.90
C SER A 5 17.94 24.37 42.67
N VAL A 6 18.97 23.84 43.34
CA VAL A 6 20.36 24.26 43.16
C VAL A 6 20.83 24.00 41.74
N HIS A 7 20.56 22.81 41.20
CA HIS A 7 20.94 22.44 39.84
C HIS A 7 20.27 23.32 38.78
N LYS A 8 18.97 23.63 38.95
CA LYS A 8 18.23 24.54 38.05
C LYS A 8 18.81 25.96 38.07
N TRP A 9 19.14 26.48 39.25
CA TRP A 9 19.74 27.81 39.37
C TRP A 9 21.15 27.87 38.77
N GLN A 10 21.94 26.82 38.92
CA GLN A 10 23.27 26.74 38.31
C GLN A 10 23.21 26.63 36.77
N SER A 11 22.21 25.94 36.23
CA SER A 11 22.07 25.72 34.78
C SER A 11 21.31 26.84 34.04
N LEU A 12 20.30 27.45 34.68
CA LEU A 12 19.40 28.43 34.06
C LEU A 12 19.36 29.78 34.78
N GLY A 13 20.26 30.00 35.74
CA GLY A 13 20.29 31.25 36.53
C GLY A 13 20.85 32.46 35.78
N THR A 14 21.50 32.25 34.63
CA THR A 14 22.02 33.31 33.76
C THR A 14 21.18 33.46 32.50
N ARG A 15 21.13 34.68 31.96
CA ARG A 15 20.40 34.98 30.73
C ARG A 15 20.94 34.16 29.55
N GLU A 16 22.25 33.95 29.55
CA GLU A 16 22.99 33.19 28.54
C GLU A 16 22.63 31.70 28.61
N GLY A 17 22.57 31.10 29.81
CA GLY A 17 22.17 29.70 30.00
C GLY A 17 20.72 29.42 29.57
N VAL A 18 19.81 30.36 29.82
CA VAL A 18 18.42 30.28 29.31
C VAL A 18 18.38 30.36 27.78
N LYS A 19 19.16 31.28 27.19
CA LYS A 19 19.22 31.47 25.73
C LYS A 19 19.79 30.25 25.03
N GLU A 20 20.87 29.68 25.54
CA GLU A 20 21.52 28.49 25.01
C GLU A 20 20.59 27.26 25.08
N THR A 21 19.95 27.02 26.23
CA THR A 21 18.98 25.93 26.39
C THR A 21 17.84 26.03 25.38
N ARG A 22 17.32 27.24 25.15
CA ARG A 22 16.28 27.50 24.15
C ARG A 22 16.76 27.24 22.72
N SER A 23 17.97 27.68 22.37
CA SER A 23 18.56 27.43 21.05
C SER A 23 18.81 25.94 20.79
N ASN A 24 19.34 25.22 21.78
CA ASN A 24 19.58 23.77 21.68
C ASN A 24 18.28 22.98 21.51
N MET A 25 17.22 23.35 22.23
CA MET A 25 15.91 22.70 22.09
C MET A 25 15.26 22.96 20.72
N GLN A 26 15.46 24.15 20.14
CA GLN A 26 15.02 24.46 18.77
C GLN A 26 15.82 23.66 17.74
N GLN A 27 17.12 23.52 17.93
CA GLN A 27 18.02 22.78 17.04
C GLN A 27 17.74 21.28 17.07
N TYR A 28 17.45 20.72 18.24
CA TYR A 28 17.02 19.32 18.40
C TYR A 28 15.71 19.03 17.68
N ASN A 29 14.71 19.90 17.85
CA ASN A 29 13.43 19.81 17.13
C ASN A 29 13.58 19.97 15.61
N LYS A 30 14.58 20.70 15.15
CA LYS A 30 14.85 20.90 13.72
C LYS A 30 15.53 19.68 13.11
N ASN A 31 16.51 19.10 13.81
CA ASN A 31 17.30 17.99 13.29
C ASN A 31 16.57 16.64 13.42
N GLY A 32 16.02 16.32 14.60
CA GLY A 32 15.31 15.05 14.88
C GLY A 32 13.85 15.00 14.42
N LYS A 33 13.37 16.00 13.67
CA LYS A 33 12.14 15.89 12.85
C LYS A 33 12.47 15.88 11.36
N SER A 34 13.62 16.40 10.95
CA SER A 34 13.94 16.58 9.53
C SER A 34 14.18 15.27 8.80
N ALA A 35 14.76 14.27 9.47
CA ALA A 35 15.06 12.98 8.87
C ALA A 35 13.77 12.18 8.62
N GLU A 36 12.91 12.08 9.63
CA GLU A 36 11.63 11.37 9.60
C GLU A 36 10.67 12.04 8.62
N ILE A 37 10.61 13.38 8.60
CA ILE A 37 9.81 14.12 7.61
C ILE A 37 10.32 13.85 6.19
N ARG A 38 11.65 13.79 5.99
CA ARG A 38 12.24 13.49 4.68
C ARG A 38 11.92 12.06 4.25
N GLU A 39 12.01 11.08 5.15
CA GLU A 39 11.65 9.69 4.87
C GLU A 39 10.16 9.55 4.51
N ALA A 40 9.28 10.20 5.27
CA ALA A 40 7.85 10.21 4.99
C ALA A 40 7.55 10.85 3.62
N LEU A 41 8.22 11.96 3.28
CA LEU A 41 8.08 12.61 1.98
C LEU A 41 8.58 11.73 0.83
N GLN A 42 9.75 11.07 1.00
CA GLN A 42 10.28 10.13 0.02
C GLN A 42 9.34 8.94 -0.20
N HIS A 43 8.76 8.42 0.88
CA HIS A 43 7.77 7.36 0.80
C HIS A 43 6.52 7.81 0.05
N ALA A 44 5.98 9.00 0.34
CA ALA A 44 4.84 9.57 -0.36
C ALA A 44 5.11 9.72 -1.88
N ILE A 45 6.30 10.19 -2.26
CA ILE A 45 6.73 10.30 -3.66
C ILE A 45 6.79 8.90 -4.31
N LYS A 46 7.35 7.91 -3.62
CA LYS A 46 7.44 6.54 -4.11
C LYS A 46 6.04 5.94 -4.33
N VAL A 47 5.14 6.06 -3.37
CA VAL A 47 3.75 5.58 -3.49
C VAL A 47 3.03 6.29 -4.64
N ASN A 48 3.22 7.60 -4.80
CA ASN A 48 2.62 8.34 -5.90
C ASN A 48 3.13 7.86 -7.28
N LYS A 49 4.44 7.62 -7.40
CA LYS A 49 5.09 7.20 -8.64
C LYS A 49 4.82 5.74 -9.00
N GLU A 50 4.92 4.84 -8.02
CA GLU A 50 4.91 3.39 -8.23
C GLU A 50 3.63 2.70 -7.77
N GLY A 51 2.85 3.34 -6.91
CA GLY A 51 1.66 2.76 -6.27
C GLY A 51 0.36 3.47 -6.64
N SER A 52 0.37 4.47 -7.54
CA SER A 52 -0.86 5.18 -7.91
C SER A 52 -1.85 4.28 -8.67
N CYS A 53 -3.15 4.53 -8.45
CA CYS A 53 -4.23 3.90 -9.19
C CYS A 53 -4.27 4.39 -10.65
N GLN A 54 -3.33 3.92 -11.45
CA GLN A 54 -3.20 4.26 -12.88
C GLN A 54 -3.20 3.01 -13.75
N TRP A 55 -2.52 1.95 -13.32
CA TRP A 55 -2.30 0.75 -14.12
C TRP A 55 -2.79 -0.50 -13.40
N PRO A 56 -3.59 -1.36 -14.06
CA PRO A 56 -3.96 -2.67 -13.53
C PRO A 56 -2.73 -3.51 -13.17
N ARG A 57 -2.69 -4.04 -11.95
CA ARG A 57 -1.57 -4.87 -11.46
C ARG A 57 -1.88 -6.34 -11.54
N ALA A 58 -0.86 -7.14 -11.83
CA ALA A 58 -0.96 -8.59 -11.85
C ALA A 58 -1.34 -9.11 -10.45
N ARG A 59 -2.35 -9.97 -10.41
CA ARG A 59 -2.79 -10.68 -9.21
C ARG A 59 -3.01 -12.15 -9.52
N VAL A 60 -2.60 -13.00 -8.60
CA VAL A 60 -2.95 -14.41 -8.62
C VAL A 60 -4.36 -14.56 -8.07
N ILE A 61 -5.28 -15.05 -8.90
CA ILE A 61 -6.69 -15.20 -8.56
C ILE A 61 -7.05 -16.69 -8.66
N PRO A 62 -7.57 -17.31 -7.58
CA PRO A 62 -8.08 -18.67 -7.66
C PRO A 62 -9.19 -18.78 -8.70
N VAL A 63 -9.09 -19.78 -9.58
CA VAL A 63 -10.09 -19.98 -10.66
C VAL A 63 -11.47 -20.22 -10.04
N ARG A 64 -11.52 -20.94 -8.92
CA ARG A 64 -12.74 -21.25 -8.17
C ARG A 64 -13.49 -20.01 -7.65
N ASP A 65 -12.80 -18.88 -7.44
CA ASP A 65 -13.44 -17.66 -6.94
C ASP A 65 -14.22 -16.95 -8.06
N VAL A 66 -13.84 -17.21 -9.32
CA VAL A 66 -14.50 -16.65 -10.52
C VAL A 66 -15.48 -17.67 -11.12
N TYR A 67 -15.11 -18.96 -11.12
CA TYR A 67 -15.91 -20.08 -11.62
C TYR A 67 -16.00 -21.16 -10.54
N PRO A 68 -16.91 -20.99 -9.56
CA PRO A 68 -17.06 -21.95 -8.49
C PRO A 68 -17.61 -23.27 -9.05
N SER A 69 -16.89 -24.36 -8.80
CA SER A 69 -17.35 -25.69 -9.19
C SER A 69 -16.87 -26.75 -8.19
N PRO A 70 -17.78 -27.48 -7.51
CA PRO A 70 -17.40 -28.41 -6.46
C PRO A 70 -16.76 -29.71 -6.98
N SER A 71 -17.01 -30.06 -8.24
CA SER A 71 -16.55 -31.31 -8.86
C SER A 71 -15.38 -31.14 -9.83
N THR A 72 -14.80 -29.94 -9.90
CA THR A 72 -13.82 -29.58 -10.92
C THR A 72 -12.51 -29.19 -10.28
N THR A 73 -11.42 -29.85 -10.68
CA THR A 73 -10.07 -29.40 -10.35
C THR A 73 -9.45 -28.74 -11.57
N TYR A 74 -9.09 -27.46 -11.42
CA TYR A 74 -8.38 -26.69 -12.43
C TYR A 74 -6.87 -26.79 -12.21
N ILE A 75 -6.11 -26.99 -13.28
CA ILE A 75 -4.65 -27.01 -13.30
C ILE A 75 -4.16 -25.99 -14.35
N PRO A 76 -3.46 -24.93 -13.94
CA PRO A 76 -3.26 -24.50 -12.55
C PRO A 76 -4.59 -24.10 -11.87
N HIS A 77 -4.65 -24.13 -10.53
CA HIS A 77 -5.86 -23.77 -9.77
C HIS A 77 -6.08 -22.25 -9.65
N CYS A 78 -5.16 -21.46 -10.21
CA CYS A 78 -5.15 -20.01 -10.17
C CYS A 78 -4.74 -19.42 -11.53
N ALA A 79 -5.09 -18.16 -11.74
CA ALA A 79 -4.79 -17.38 -12.94
C ALA A 79 -4.08 -16.08 -12.57
N ILE A 80 -3.14 -15.63 -13.39
CA ILE A 80 -2.57 -14.28 -13.25
C ILE A 80 -3.42 -13.32 -14.06
N LEU A 81 -4.14 -12.42 -13.38
CA LEU A 81 -4.99 -11.42 -14.01
C LEU A 81 -4.58 -10.01 -13.59
N HIS A 82 -4.68 -9.06 -14.51
CA HIS A 82 -4.46 -7.65 -14.19
C HIS A 82 -5.75 -7.02 -13.61
N ARG A 83 -5.69 -6.52 -12.37
CA ARG A 83 -6.83 -5.94 -11.64
C ARG A 83 -6.48 -4.55 -11.11
N CYS A 84 -7.49 -3.69 -11.02
CA CYS A 84 -7.47 -2.51 -10.16
C CYS A 84 -8.16 -2.88 -8.85
N SER A 85 -7.56 -2.54 -7.73
CA SER A 85 -8.09 -2.72 -6.36
C SER A 85 -7.28 -1.86 -5.40
N ASP A 86 -7.84 -1.53 -4.24
CA ASP A 86 -7.26 -0.62 -3.25
C ASP A 86 -5.92 -1.10 -2.66
N ASP A 87 -5.68 -2.42 -2.67
CA ASP A 87 -4.41 -3.02 -2.24
C ASP A 87 -3.34 -3.05 -3.35
N THR A 88 -3.70 -2.70 -4.58
CA THR A 88 -2.80 -2.62 -5.74
C THR A 88 -2.62 -1.20 -6.28
N GLY A 89 -3.45 -0.26 -5.83
CA GLY A 89 -3.43 1.14 -6.26
C GLY A 89 -3.94 2.08 -5.17
N CYS A 90 -3.14 3.11 -4.89
CA CYS A 90 -3.45 4.16 -3.94
C CYS A 90 -4.14 5.34 -4.63
N CYS A 91 -5.26 5.77 -4.06
CA CYS A 91 -6.00 6.96 -4.47
C CYS A 91 -5.51 8.20 -3.71
N ARG A 92 -5.91 9.40 -4.18
CA ARG A 92 -5.56 10.67 -3.51
C ARG A 92 -6.29 10.89 -2.18
N SER A 93 -7.34 10.13 -1.91
CA SER A 93 -8.20 10.22 -0.72
C SER A 93 -8.65 8.82 -0.33
N GLU A 94 -8.80 8.57 0.97
CA GLU A 94 -9.32 7.32 1.54
C GLU A 94 -10.80 7.06 1.18
N THR A 95 -11.53 8.10 0.78
CA THR A 95 -12.92 7.99 0.33
C THR A 95 -13.08 7.44 -1.09
N LEU A 96 -11.98 7.24 -1.81
CA LEU A 96 -11.97 6.79 -3.20
C LEU A 96 -11.42 5.37 -3.31
N THR A 97 -12.07 4.55 -4.13
CA THR A 97 -11.63 3.18 -4.40
C THR A 97 -11.06 3.03 -5.81
N CYS A 98 -10.01 2.22 -5.94
CA CYS A 98 -9.31 1.96 -7.19
C CYS A 98 -10.05 0.90 -8.01
N VAL A 99 -10.85 1.35 -8.98
CA VAL A 99 -11.69 0.49 -9.82
C VAL A 99 -11.30 0.58 -11.32
N PRO A 100 -11.54 -0.48 -12.12
CA PRO A 100 -11.23 -0.45 -13.55
C PRO A 100 -12.20 0.48 -14.30
N LYS A 101 -11.67 1.37 -15.16
CA LYS A 101 -12.47 2.19 -16.09
C LYS A 101 -12.95 1.40 -17.32
N HIS A 102 -12.07 0.54 -17.82
CA HIS A 102 -12.34 -0.35 -18.93
C HIS A 102 -11.89 -1.76 -18.56
N SER A 103 -12.61 -2.74 -19.08
CA SER A 103 -12.25 -4.15 -18.96
C SER A 103 -12.24 -4.77 -20.34
N HIS A 104 -11.31 -5.70 -20.54
CA HIS A 104 -11.28 -6.53 -21.73
C HIS A 104 -11.39 -7.98 -21.30
N ARG A 105 -12.03 -8.78 -22.14
CA ARG A 105 -12.08 -10.22 -21.95
C ARG A 105 -10.74 -10.79 -22.36
N ILE A 106 -10.23 -11.72 -21.55
CA ILE A 106 -9.09 -12.54 -21.91
C ILE A 106 -9.52 -13.99 -21.93
N GLU A 107 -8.89 -14.78 -22.78
CA GLU A 107 -9.11 -16.20 -22.87
C GLU A 107 -7.88 -16.90 -22.30
N LEU A 108 -8.11 -17.69 -21.25
CA LEU A 108 -7.09 -18.48 -20.59
C LEU A 108 -7.56 -19.93 -20.58
N SER A 109 -6.65 -20.83 -20.95
CA SER A 109 -6.88 -22.26 -21.03
C SER A 109 -6.43 -22.96 -19.75
N PHE A 110 -7.31 -23.78 -19.17
CA PHE A 110 -7.02 -24.59 -17.99
C PHE A 110 -7.15 -26.06 -18.32
N TYR A 111 -6.25 -26.87 -17.77
CA TYR A 111 -6.50 -28.30 -17.69
C TYR A 111 -7.52 -28.58 -16.59
N VAL A 112 -8.55 -29.35 -16.92
CA VAL A 112 -9.64 -29.66 -16.01
C VAL A 112 -9.71 -31.17 -15.82
N SER A 113 -9.55 -31.65 -14.58
CA SER A 113 -9.89 -33.04 -14.26
C SER A 113 -11.30 -33.10 -13.67
N ARG A 114 -12.25 -33.56 -14.48
CA ARG A 114 -13.54 -34.14 -14.06
C ARG A 114 -13.55 -35.58 -14.50
N SER A 115 -14.12 -36.48 -13.70
CA SER A 115 -14.26 -37.93 -13.90
C SER A 115 -14.50 -38.42 -15.35
N PHE A 116 -13.51 -38.34 -16.25
CA PHE A 116 -13.48 -38.73 -17.68
C PHE A 116 -13.78 -37.69 -18.81
N PHE A 117 -13.51 -36.38 -18.66
CA PHE A 117 -13.50 -35.49 -19.85
C PHE A 117 -12.44 -34.37 -19.81
N PHE A 118 -11.82 -34.11 -20.98
CA PHE A 118 -10.86 -33.03 -21.23
C PHE A 118 -11.55 -31.84 -21.91
N PHE A 119 -11.49 -30.65 -21.30
CA PHE A 119 -11.98 -29.42 -21.93
C PHE A 119 -11.05 -28.25 -21.63
N PHE A 120 -10.90 -27.35 -22.61
CA PHE A 120 -10.38 -26.01 -22.40
C PHE A 120 -11.58 -25.08 -22.12
N ILE A 121 -11.62 -24.47 -20.94
CA ILE A 121 -12.65 -23.48 -20.59
C ILE A 121 -12.00 -22.10 -20.62
N ASN A 122 -12.58 -21.17 -21.39
CA ASN A 122 -12.14 -19.78 -21.43
C ASN A 122 -12.63 -19.00 -20.20
N LEU A 123 -11.70 -18.34 -19.51
CA LEU A 123 -12.00 -17.50 -18.34
C LEU A 123 -12.42 -16.09 -18.75
N TYR A 124 -13.69 -15.88 -19.10
CA TYR A 124 -14.20 -14.55 -19.45
C TYR A 124 -14.31 -13.65 -18.23
N ARG A 125 -13.37 -12.74 -18.05
CA ARG A 125 -13.56 -11.64 -17.10
C ARG A 125 -14.29 -10.49 -17.76
N THR A 126 -15.60 -10.37 -17.51
CA THR A 126 -16.37 -9.15 -17.78
C THR A 126 -16.22 -8.19 -16.61
N GLY A 127 -15.84 -6.94 -16.90
CA GLY A 127 -16.09 -5.79 -16.04
C GLY A 127 -17.28 -5.02 -16.59
N LYS A 128 -18.25 -4.76 -15.71
CA LYS A 128 -19.47 -4.01 -15.98
C LYS A 128 -19.17 -2.63 -16.60
N LEU A 129 -19.96 -2.23 -17.59
CA LEU A 129 -20.08 -0.86 -18.12
C LEU A 129 -21.58 -0.61 -18.34
N PRO A 130 -22.00 0.66 -18.29
CA PRO A 130 -22.56 1.35 -17.11
C PRO A 130 -23.81 0.69 -16.50
#